data_AF-A0A1M6I0H7-F1
#
_entry.id   AF-A0A1M6I0H7-F1
#
_cell.length_a   1.000
_cell.length_b   1.000
_cell.length_c   1.000
_cell.angle_alpha   90.00
_cell.angle_beta   90.00
_cell.angle_gamma   90.00
#
_symmetry.space_group_name_H-M   'P 1'
#
loop_
_entity.id
_entity.type
_entity.pdbx_description
1 polymer ?
#
loop_
_entity_poly.entity_id
_entity_poly.type
_entity_poly.pdbx_seq_one_letter_code
_entity_poly.pdbx_strand_id
1 'polypeptide(L)'
;MASGIFSIIFIRFLNTDFDGTNIPFYCGAGVSFIAAFTNLGLPNTPPLAKGQKATLIDAFGLGTVQLMKNKNFAIFIVLSFLSMIPFAMYYSYFSEFLLFIDTKYISVTINWGVLFEMGFMLLVPVAIKKFGLRKTMIYGLVALVIRYLSFYAGGVITQPWMYYIGILIHGLIFGFFYVGGQIYIDKKAPKHLKSQAQGFIFLVTFGLGLLAGNFLCAKLIDYYHTDAGYNWDAIWAVTTIFSAVLLVLFVIFFRNKDVD
;
A
#
# COMPACT_ATOMS: atom_id res chain seq x y z
N MET A 1 2.36 11.75 5.83
CA MET A 1 1.69 12.44 6.96
C MET A 1 2.45 13.70 7.40
N ALA A 2 3.70 13.59 7.87
CA ALA A 2 4.50 14.76 8.23
C ALA A 2 4.69 15.71 7.03
N SER A 3 5.07 15.19 5.86
CA SER A 3 5.37 15.99 4.66
C SER A 3 4.22 16.92 4.22
N GLY A 4 2.96 16.46 4.24
CA GLY A 4 1.80 17.27 3.85
C GLY A 4 1.46 18.38 4.84
N ILE A 5 1.53 18.10 6.15
CA ILE A 5 1.33 19.12 7.19
C ILE A 5 2.49 20.14 7.15
N PHE A 6 3.73 19.66 6.99
CA PHE A 6 4.90 20.53 6.81
C PHE A 6 4.77 21.39 5.54
N SER A 7 4.29 20.85 4.43
CA SER A 7 4.07 21.60 3.19
C SER A 7 3.05 22.72 3.38
N ILE A 8 1.91 22.45 4.04
CA ILE A 8 0.87 23.45 4.29
C ILE A 8 1.37 24.54 5.26
N ILE A 9 2.11 24.16 6.30
CA ILE A 9 2.68 25.10 7.26
C ILE A 9 3.75 25.98 6.57
N PHE A 10 4.64 25.41 5.74
CA PHE A 10 5.67 26.19 5.06
C PHE A 10 5.11 27.12 3.97
N ILE A 11 4.19 26.63 3.14
CA ILE A 11 3.60 27.44 2.06
C ILE A 11 2.76 28.58 2.65
N ARG A 12 1.98 28.31 3.71
CA ARG A 12 1.02 29.28 4.26
C ARG A 12 1.62 30.20 5.31
N PHE A 13 2.70 29.79 5.99
CA PHE A 13 3.29 30.52 7.11
C PHE A 13 4.69 31.08 6.81
N LEU A 14 5.44 30.48 5.87
CA LEU A 14 6.82 30.89 5.53
C LEU A 14 6.99 31.34 4.07
N ASN A 15 5.95 31.28 3.24
CA ASN A 15 5.91 31.79 1.86
C ASN A 15 7.11 31.34 0.99
N THR A 16 7.61 30.13 1.25
CA THR A 16 8.76 29.52 0.55
C THR A 16 8.31 28.22 -0.11
N ASP A 17 8.70 28.01 -1.37
CA ASP A 17 8.38 26.77 -2.09
C ASP A 17 9.05 25.55 -1.43
N PHE A 18 8.22 24.57 -1.08
CA PHE A 18 8.62 23.36 -0.35
C PHE A 18 9.09 22.24 -1.30
N ASP A 19 8.55 22.21 -2.52
CA ASP A 19 8.90 21.21 -3.54
C ASP A 19 10.23 21.60 -4.22
N GLY A 20 11.26 20.74 -4.10
CA GLY A 20 12.57 20.91 -4.75
C GLY A 20 13.71 21.48 -3.89
N THR A 21 13.49 21.73 -2.60
CA THR A 21 14.52 22.26 -1.68
C THR A 21 15.05 21.21 -0.70
N ASN A 22 16.14 21.52 0.02
CA ASN A 22 16.70 20.63 1.05
C ASN A 22 15.97 20.72 2.41
N ILE A 23 15.01 21.64 2.54
CA ILE A 23 14.26 21.91 3.79
C ILE A 23 13.53 20.66 4.33
N PRO A 24 12.87 19.83 3.50
CA PRO A 24 12.17 18.63 3.98
C PRO A 24 13.13 17.63 4.67
N PHE A 25 14.39 17.55 4.22
CA PHE A 25 15.40 16.66 4.82
C PHE A 25 15.79 17.12 6.22
N TYR A 26 15.98 18.43 6.44
CA TYR A 26 16.29 18.98 7.76
C TYR A 26 15.13 18.82 8.75
N CYS A 27 13.90 19.07 8.30
CA CYS A 27 12.71 18.84 9.13
C CYS A 27 12.58 17.34 9.50
N GLY A 28 12.80 16.44 8.53
CA GLY A 28 12.81 15.00 8.76
C GLY A 28 13.87 14.56 9.78
N ALA A 29 15.08 15.13 9.70
CA ALA A 29 16.15 14.87 10.65
C ALA A 29 15.77 15.32 12.07
N GLY A 30 15.22 16.53 12.23
CA GLY A 30 14.78 17.05 13.52
C GLY A 30 13.70 16.17 14.19
N VAL A 31 12.67 15.78 13.43
CA VAL A 31 11.61 14.88 13.94
C VAL A 31 12.19 13.52 14.31
N SER A 32 13.14 13.00 13.53
CA SER A 32 13.79 11.71 13.80
C SER A 32 14.64 11.76 15.09
N PHE A 33 15.33 12.86 15.36
CA PHE A 33 16.05 13.05 16.62
C PHE A 33 15.09 13.07 17.82
N ILE A 34 13.98 13.80 17.74
CA ILE A 34 12.96 13.82 18.80
C ILE A 34 12.39 12.41 19.03
N ALA A 35 12.10 11.68 17.95
CA ALA A 35 11.64 10.30 18.03
C ALA A 35 12.68 9.37 18.67
N ALA A 36 13.97 9.54 18.37
CA ALA A 36 15.04 8.78 18.99
C ALA A 36 15.14 9.04 20.50
N PHE A 37 15.11 10.30 20.93
CA PHE A 37 15.17 10.65 22.35
C PHE A 37 13.94 10.17 23.12
N THR A 38 12.74 10.28 22.54
CA THR A 38 11.51 9.78 23.16
C THR A 38 11.50 8.25 23.28
N ASN A 39 12.03 7.53 22.28
CA ASN A 39 12.16 6.07 22.34
C ASN A 39 13.13 5.59 23.43
N LEU A 40 14.18 6.35 23.76
CA LEU A 40 15.09 6.03 24.87
C LEU A 40 14.40 6.12 26.24
N GLY A 41 13.30 6.88 26.34
CA GLY A 41 12.49 7.01 27.55
C GLY A 41 11.36 5.98 27.67
N LEU A 42 11.14 5.13 26.67
CA LEU A 42 10.03 4.16 26.70
C LEU A 42 10.32 2.99 27.67
N PRO A 43 9.29 2.50 28.38
CA PRO A 43 9.45 1.37 29.29
C PRO A 43 9.86 0.10 28.53
N ASN A 44 10.78 -0.65 29.12
CA ASN A 44 11.26 -1.92 28.59
C ASN A 44 10.09 -2.88 28.35
N THR A 45 9.72 -3.07 27.09
CA THR A 45 8.72 -4.07 26.67
C THR A 45 9.48 -5.29 26.16
N PRO A 46 9.80 -6.28 27.01
CA PRO A 46 10.61 -7.42 26.60
C PRO A 46 9.92 -8.17 25.45
N PRO A 47 10.64 -8.52 24.37
CA PRO A 47 10.07 -9.28 23.26
C PRO A 47 9.63 -10.66 23.76
N LEU A 48 8.53 -11.17 23.20
CA LEU A 48 7.96 -12.49 23.52
C LEU A 48 8.97 -13.66 23.35
N ALA A 49 10.06 -13.44 22.61
CA ALA A 49 11.15 -14.39 22.37
C ALA A 49 12.38 -14.17 23.28
N LYS A 50 12.23 -13.54 24.46
CA LYS A 50 13.34 -13.31 25.39
C LYS A 50 13.98 -14.65 25.79
N GLY A 51 15.20 -14.92 25.33
CA GLY A 51 15.96 -16.15 25.62
C GLY A 51 16.15 -17.11 24.44
N GLN A 52 15.53 -16.86 23.28
CA GLN A 52 15.83 -17.61 22.05
C GLN A 52 16.92 -16.91 21.24
N LYS A 53 17.90 -17.66 20.73
CA LYS A 53 18.90 -17.14 19.79
C LYS A 53 18.15 -16.74 18.51
N ALA A 54 17.92 -15.44 18.31
CA ALA A 54 17.37 -14.93 17.07
C ALA A 54 18.33 -15.28 15.93
N THR A 55 17.94 -16.23 15.09
CA THR A 55 18.72 -16.58 13.89
C THR A 55 18.28 -15.69 12.73
N LEU A 56 19.16 -15.48 11.73
CA LEU A 56 18.78 -14.85 10.46
C LEU A 56 17.56 -15.55 9.83
N ILE A 57 17.40 -16.85 10.07
CA ILE A 57 16.27 -17.67 9.63
C ILE A 57 14.95 -17.20 10.27
N ASP A 58 14.98 -16.87 11.57
CA ASP A 58 13.83 -16.28 12.27
C ASP A 58 13.54 -14.86 11.79
N ALA A 59 14.59 -14.09 11.47
CA ALA A 59 14.46 -12.71 10.97
C ALA A 59 13.85 -12.65 9.56
N PHE A 60 14.22 -13.57 8.67
CA PHE A 60 13.59 -13.74 7.35
C PHE A 60 12.22 -14.44 7.43
N GLY A 61 11.81 -14.88 8.62
CA GLY A 61 10.53 -15.53 8.84
C GLY A 61 10.39 -16.87 8.12
N LEU A 62 11.49 -17.58 7.88
CA LEU A 62 11.51 -18.87 7.19
C LEU A 62 10.67 -19.94 7.90
N GLY A 63 10.45 -19.83 9.22
CA GLY A 63 9.48 -20.64 9.96
C GLY A 63 8.03 -20.49 9.43
N THR A 64 7.71 -19.33 8.86
CA THR A 64 6.42 -19.03 8.21
C THR A 64 6.26 -19.77 6.88
N VAL A 65 7.34 -20.22 6.23
CA VAL A 65 7.24 -21.03 5.00
C VAL A 65 6.49 -22.33 5.27
N GLN A 66 6.51 -22.84 6.51
CA GLN A 66 5.69 -23.99 6.89
C GLN A 66 4.18 -23.68 6.81
N LEU A 67 3.75 -22.44 7.07
CA LEU A 67 2.35 -22.00 6.92
C LEU A 67 1.91 -21.98 5.45
N MET A 68 2.85 -21.87 4.50
CA MET A 68 2.58 -21.99 3.05
C MET A 68 2.09 -23.39 2.65
N LYS A 69 2.24 -24.42 3.50
CA LYS A 69 1.61 -25.74 3.28
C LYS A 69 0.08 -25.64 3.26
N ASN A 70 -0.49 -24.64 3.94
CA ASN A 70 -1.92 -24.37 3.85
C ASN A 70 -2.23 -23.64 2.54
N LYS A 71 -3.03 -24.28 1.67
CA LYS A 71 -3.42 -23.75 0.36
C LYS A 71 -3.96 -22.32 0.45
N ASN A 72 -4.84 -22.03 1.41
CA ASN A 72 -5.43 -20.69 1.55
C ASN A 72 -4.40 -19.64 1.95
N PHE A 73 -3.43 -20.00 2.79
CA PHE A 73 -2.34 -19.10 3.17
C PHE A 73 -1.41 -18.83 1.97
N ALA A 74 -1.01 -19.87 1.24
CA ALA A 74 -0.17 -19.70 0.05
C ALA A 74 -0.84 -18.85 -1.03
N ILE A 75 -2.12 -19.11 -1.32
CA ILE A 75 -2.92 -18.32 -2.26
C ILE A 75 -2.96 -16.86 -1.80
N PHE A 76 -3.21 -16.61 -0.51
CA PHE A 76 -3.22 -15.26 0.03
C PHE A 76 -1.87 -14.53 -0.15
N ILE A 77 -0.75 -15.19 0.14
CA ILE A 77 0.58 -14.61 -0.02
C ILE A 77 0.85 -14.27 -1.49
N VAL A 78 0.57 -15.20 -2.41
CA VAL A 78 0.79 -14.98 -3.85
C VAL A 78 -0.08 -13.85 -4.38
N LEU A 79 -1.37 -13.80 -4.00
CA LEU A 79 -2.25 -12.72 -4.43
C LEU A 79 -1.87 -11.38 -3.80
N SER A 80 -1.39 -11.36 -2.56
CA SER A 80 -0.87 -10.13 -1.93
C SER A 80 0.43 -9.65 -2.58
N PHE A 81 1.28 -10.57 -3.04
CA PHE A 81 2.45 -10.24 -3.84
C PHE A 81 2.03 -9.65 -5.19
N LEU A 82 1.10 -10.30 -5.90
CA LEU A 82 0.61 -9.81 -7.20
C LEU A 82 -0.12 -8.47 -7.08
N SER A 83 -0.84 -8.22 -5.98
CA SER A 83 -1.49 -6.92 -5.74
C SER A 83 -0.50 -5.78 -5.58
N MET A 84 0.78 -6.07 -5.30
CA MET A 84 1.82 -5.04 -5.22
C MET A 84 2.21 -4.48 -6.58
N ILE A 85 1.91 -5.17 -7.69
CA ILE A 85 2.15 -4.65 -9.04
C ILE A 85 1.30 -3.39 -9.30
N PRO A 86 -0.04 -3.44 -9.26
CA PRO A 86 -0.83 -2.22 -9.43
C PRO A 86 -0.53 -1.21 -8.32
N PHE A 87 -0.32 -1.65 -7.08
CA PHE A 87 0.02 -0.74 -6.00
C PHE A 87 1.32 0.05 -6.28
N ALA A 88 2.34 -0.59 -6.83
CA ALA A 88 3.59 0.06 -7.25
C ALA A 88 3.35 1.09 -8.35
N MET A 89 2.47 0.80 -9.34
CA MET A 89 2.06 1.77 -10.37
C MET A 89 1.55 3.08 -9.73
N TYR A 90 0.69 2.98 -8.72
CA TYR A 90 0.20 4.17 -8.01
C TYR A 90 1.28 4.81 -7.12
N TYR A 91 2.05 4.00 -6.40
CA TYR A 91 2.97 4.51 -5.38
C TYR A 91 4.20 5.20 -6.00
N SER A 92 4.71 4.68 -7.12
CA SER A 92 5.96 5.14 -7.72
C SER A 92 5.77 6.02 -8.96
N TYR A 93 4.72 5.79 -9.77
CA TYR A 93 4.57 6.44 -11.07
C TYR A 93 3.38 7.41 -11.16
N PHE A 94 2.50 7.45 -10.17
CA PHE A 94 1.34 8.34 -10.20
C PHE A 94 1.73 9.82 -10.19
N SER A 95 2.81 10.20 -9.51
CA SER A 95 3.34 11.57 -9.55
C SER A 95 3.76 11.98 -10.96
N GLU A 96 4.34 11.06 -11.74
CA GLU A 96 4.75 11.29 -13.13
C GLU A 96 3.53 11.47 -14.03
N PHE A 97 2.47 10.68 -13.82
CA PHE A 97 1.18 10.90 -14.47
C PHE A 97 0.59 12.28 -14.16
N LEU A 98 0.60 12.70 -12.88
CA LEU A 98 0.09 14.01 -12.49
C LEU A 98 0.90 15.16 -13.10
N LEU A 99 2.21 14.98 -13.31
CA LEU A 99 3.06 15.91 -14.06
C LEU A 99 2.64 15.98 -15.53
N PHE A 100 2.36 14.84 -16.16
CA PHE A 100 1.94 14.76 -17.56
C PHE A 100 0.63 15.51 -17.83
N ILE A 101 -0.33 15.46 -16.91
CA ILE A 101 -1.60 16.19 -17.02
C ILE A 101 -1.54 17.63 -16.46
N ASP A 102 -0.35 18.18 -16.23
CA ASP A 102 -0.10 19.54 -15.70
C ASP A 102 -0.84 19.85 -14.39
N THR A 103 -0.94 18.86 -13.49
CA THR A 103 -1.61 19.05 -12.20
C THR A 103 -0.77 19.93 -11.28
N LYS A 104 -1.37 21.04 -10.83
CA LYS A 104 -0.77 21.90 -9.79
C LYS A 104 -0.73 21.19 -8.44
N TYR A 105 0.35 21.40 -7.69
CA TYR A 105 0.53 20.91 -6.31
C TYR A 105 0.37 19.38 -6.17
N ILE A 106 1.13 18.61 -6.95
CA ILE A 106 1.12 17.14 -6.97
C ILE A 106 1.28 16.54 -5.57
N SER A 107 2.26 17.04 -4.80
CA SER A 107 2.52 16.64 -3.43
C SER A 107 1.28 16.79 -2.53
N VAL A 108 0.53 17.87 -2.69
CA VAL A 108 -0.70 18.12 -1.91
C VAL A 108 -1.83 17.19 -2.36
N THR A 109 -1.98 17.02 -3.67
CA THR A 109 -3.00 16.15 -4.28
C THR A 109 -2.86 14.70 -3.81
N ILE A 110 -1.65 14.15 -3.78
CA ILE A 110 -1.41 12.78 -3.28
C ILE A 110 -1.64 12.68 -1.75
N ASN A 111 -1.28 13.73 -0.99
CA ASN A 111 -1.46 13.76 0.45
C ASN A 111 -2.94 13.68 0.89
N TRP A 112 -3.89 14.11 0.04
CA TRP A 112 -5.31 13.89 0.32
C TRP A 112 -5.65 12.41 0.46
N GLY A 113 -5.07 11.55 -0.38
CA GLY A 113 -5.27 10.10 -0.28
C GLY A 113 -4.77 9.55 1.07
N VAL A 114 -3.62 10.04 1.54
CA VAL A 114 -3.02 9.64 2.83
C VAL A 114 -3.85 10.16 4.02
N LEU A 115 -4.42 11.36 3.93
CA LEU A 115 -5.29 11.89 4.98
C LEU A 115 -6.56 11.04 5.11
N PHE A 116 -7.18 10.69 3.99
CA PHE A 116 -8.35 9.81 3.97
C PHE A 116 -8.01 8.40 4.43
N GLU A 117 -6.81 7.89 4.10
CA GLU A 117 -6.30 6.63 4.63
C GLU A 117 -6.35 6.56 6.15
N MET A 118 -5.93 7.61 6.85
CA MET A 118 -6.02 7.65 8.31
C MET A 118 -7.46 7.49 8.81
N GLY A 119 -8.43 8.13 8.15
CA GLY A 119 -9.85 8.01 8.48
C GLY A 119 -10.37 6.58 8.24
N PHE A 120 -10.00 5.99 7.10
CA PHE A 120 -10.43 4.62 6.75
C PHE A 120 -9.75 3.54 7.58
N MET A 121 -8.53 3.75 8.10
CA MET A 121 -7.88 2.80 9.01
C MET A 121 -8.72 2.55 10.27
N LEU A 122 -9.38 3.58 10.80
CA LEU A 122 -10.26 3.44 11.97
C LEU A 122 -11.51 2.57 11.66
N LEU A 123 -11.90 2.49 10.40
CA LEU A 123 -13.04 1.68 9.95
C LEU A 123 -12.67 0.21 9.74
N VAL A 124 -11.38 -0.14 9.63
CA VAL A 124 -10.93 -1.52 9.39
C VAL A 124 -11.41 -2.49 10.46
N PRO A 125 -11.23 -2.24 11.78
CA PRO A 125 -11.66 -3.19 12.80
C PRO A 125 -13.18 -3.37 12.83
N VAL A 126 -13.92 -2.29 12.60
CA VAL A 126 -15.39 -2.28 12.55
C VAL A 126 -15.88 -3.08 11.34
N ALA A 127 -15.27 -2.88 10.17
CA ALA A 127 -15.60 -3.61 8.95
C ALA A 127 -15.32 -5.10 9.11
N ILE A 128 -14.17 -5.49 9.67
CA ILE A 128 -13.84 -6.90 9.94
C ILE A 128 -14.83 -7.53 10.91
N LYS A 129 -15.21 -6.82 11.98
CA LYS A 129 -16.19 -7.33 12.96
C LYS A 129 -17.59 -7.51 12.35
N LYS A 130 -18.00 -6.62 11.44
CA LYS A 130 -19.35 -6.64 10.85
C LYS A 130 -19.48 -7.56 9.64
N PHE A 131 -18.50 -7.53 8.73
CA PHE A 131 -18.57 -8.21 7.43
C PHE A 131 -17.74 -9.49 7.37
N GLY A 132 -16.90 -9.74 8.36
CA GLY A 132 -15.91 -10.81 8.33
C GLY A 132 -14.67 -10.41 7.56
N LEU A 133 -13.58 -11.14 7.81
CA LEU A 133 -12.26 -10.78 7.30
C LEU A 133 -12.17 -10.92 5.78
N ARG A 134 -12.74 -12.01 5.25
CA ARG A 134 -12.73 -12.30 3.82
C ARG A 134 -13.44 -11.21 3.02
N LYS A 135 -14.63 -10.79 3.46
CA LYS A 135 -15.41 -9.77 2.74
C LYS A 135 -14.75 -8.40 2.81
N THR A 136 -14.18 -8.02 3.95
CA THR A 136 -13.42 -6.77 4.07
C THR A 136 -12.27 -6.73 3.06
N MET A 137 -11.48 -7.80 2.94
CA MET A 137 -10.39 -7.86 1.97
C MET A 137 -10.89 -7.80 0.51
N ILE A 138 -12.02 -8.44 0.20
CA ILE A 138 -12.65 -8.34 -1.13
C ILE A 138 -13.05 -6.89 -1.41
N TYR A 139 -13.65 -6.17 -0.46
CA TYR A 139 -13.97 -4.75 -0.64
C TYR A 139 -12.73 -3.89 -0.87
N GLY A 140 -11.60 -4.23 -0.25
CA GLY A 140 -10.31 -3.59 -0.52
C GLY A 140 -9.82 -3.81 -1.97
N LEU A 141 -9.99 -5.02 -2.51
CA LEU A 141 -9.66 -5.31 -3.91
C LEU A 141 -10.66 -4.71 -4.90
N VAL A 142 -11.94 -4.62 -4.55
CA VAL A 142 -12.94 -3.88 -5.34
C VAL A 142 -12.56 -2.40 -5.41
N ALA A 143 -12.16 -1.81 -4.29
CA ALA A 143 -11.64 -0.45 -4.26
C ALA A 143 -10.40 -0.27 -5.15
N LEU A 144 -9.51 -1.28 -5.22
CA LEU A 144 -8.36 -1.30 -6.12
C LEU A 144 -8.80 -1.23 -7.59
N VAL A 145 -9.79 -2.02 -7.99
CA VAL A 145 -10.36 -1.97 -9.34
C VAL A 145 -10.99 -0.60 -9.63
N ILE A 146 -11.80 -0.09 -8.70
CA ILE A 146 -12.45 1.23 -8.85
C ILE A 146 -11.41 2.34 -9.02
N ARG A 147 -10.27 2.29 -8.31
CA ARG A 147 -9.19 3.26 -8.48
C ARG A 147 -8.74 3.33 -9.94
N TYR A 148 -8.26 2.22 -10.49
CA TYR A 148 -7.69 2.25 -11.85
C TYR A 148 -8.76 2.45 -12.90
N LEU A 149 -9.98 1.95 -12.68
CA LEU A 149 -11.10 2.24 -13.55
C LEU A 149 -11.42 3.74 -13.57
N SER A 150 -11.34 4.42 -12.42
CA SER A 150 -11.53 5.86 -12.33
C SER A 150 -10.42 6.63 -13.04
N PHE A 151 -9.18 6.15 -12.99
CA PHE A 151 -8.06 6.74 -13.75
C PHE A 151 -8.23 6.55 -15.25
N TYR A 152 -8.57 5.34 -15.69
CA TYR A 152 -8.84 5.04 -17.08
C TYR A 152 -10.01 5.88 -17.63
N ALA A 153 -11.14 5.89 -16.91
CA ALA A 153 -12.32 6.65 -17.32
C ALA A 153 -12.09 8.17 -17.27
N GLY A 154 -11.28 8.66 -16.32
CA GLY A 154 -10.89 10.06 -16.25
C GLY A 154 -10.14 10.53 -17.50
N GLY A 155 -9.29 9.69 -18.07
CA GLY A 155 -8.57 9.96 -19.31
C GLY A 155 -9.48 9.88 -20.55
N VAL A 156 -10.15 8.74 -20.72
CA VAL A 156 -10.99 8.46 -21.90
C VAL A 156 -12.19 9.41 -22.02
N ILE A 157 -12.83 9.77 -20.91
CA ILE A 157 -13.98 10.67 -20.88
C ILE A 157 -13.51 12.14 -20.70
N THR A 158 -12.21 12.36 -20.51
CA THR A 158 -11.60 13.68 -20.29
C THR A 158 -12.24 14.40 -19.10
N GLN A 159 -12.45 13.67 -18.00
CA GLN A 159 -13.09 14.14 -16.77
C GLN A 159 -12.11 14.09 -15.58
N PRO A 160 -11.38 15.18 -15.30
CA PRO A 160 -10.32 15.19 -14.29
C PRO A 160 -10.80 14.89 -12.86
N TRP A 161 -12.07 15.13 -12.56
CA TRP A 161 -12.63 14.87 -11.24
C TRP A 161 -12.57 13.38 -10.83
N MET A 162 -12.54 12.48 -11.82
CA MET A 162 -12.47 11.03 -11.59
C MET A 162 -11.11 10.60 -11.01
N TYR A 163 -10.04 11.35 -11.28
CA TYR A 163 -8.73 11.08 -10.68
C TYR A 163 -8.75 11.25 -9.16
N TYR A 164 -9.52 12.21 -8.64
CA TYR A 164 -9.65 12.39 -7.20
C TYR A 164 -10.36 11.20 -6.54
N ILE A 165 -11.29 10.53 -7.21
CA ILE A 165 -11.91 9.31 -6.67
C ILE A 165 -10.84 8.24 -6.43
N GLY A 166 -9.95 8.01 -7.40
CA GLY A 166 -8.89 7.03 -7.29
C GLY A 166 -7.83 7.37 -6.22
N ILE A 167 -7.60 8.66 -5.97
CA ILE A 167 -6.75 9.14 -4.87
C ILE A 167 -7.42 8.88 -3.52
N LEU A 168 -8.68 9.30 -3.36
CA LEU A 168 -9.40 9.21 -2.09
C LEU A 168 -9.67 7.77 -1.65
N ILE A 169 -9.89 6.86 -2.61
CA ILE A 169 -10.14 5.45 -2.33
C ILE A 169 -8.87 4.70 -1.87
N HIS A 170 -7.70 5.35 -1.92
CA HIS A 170 -6.44 4.75 -1.46
C HIS A 170 -6.52 4.21 -0.03
N GLY A 171 -7.16 4.97 0.85
CA GLY A 171 -7.33 4.57 2.23
C GLY A 171 -8.06 3.25 2.42
N LEU A 172 -9.09 3.01 1.61
CA LEU A 172 -9.86 1.76 1.65
C LEU A 172 -9.02 0.57 1.19
N ILE A 173 -8.21 0.74 0.15
CA ILE A 173 -7.33 -0.32 -0.34
C ILE A 173 -6.31 -0.70 0.73
N PHE A 174 -5.65 0.30 1.31
CA PHE A 174 -4.62 0.04 2.31
C PHE A 174 -5.19 -0.56 3.59
N GLY A 175 -6.25 0.03 4.13
CA GLY A 175 -6.90 -0.48 5.33
C GLY A 175 -7.53 -1.86 5.12
N PHE A 176 -8.35 -2.04 4.09
CA PHE A 176 -9.19 -3.23 4.01
C PHE A 176 -8.42 -4.45 3.50
N PHE A 177 -7.50 -4.26 2.55
CA PHE A 177 -6.72 -5.36 1.99
C PHE A 177 -5.42 -5.61 2.75
N TYR A 178 -4.55 -4.59 2.93
CA TYR A 178 -3.24 -4.80 3.54
C TYR A 178 -3.32 -4.94 5.06
N VAL A 179 -4.00 -4.03 5.77
CA VAL A 179 -4.18 -4.17 7.23
C VAL A 179 -5.08 -5.38 7.55
N GLY A 180 -6.14 -5.60 6.77
CA GLY A 180 -6.93 -6.83 6.86
C GLY A 180 -6.10 -8.10 6.66
N GLY A 181 -5.20 -8.10 5.68
CA GLY A 181 -4.25 -9.18 5.42
C GLY A 181 -3.28 -9.45 6.58
N GLN A 182 -2.76 -8.40 7.20
CA GLN A 182 -1.93 -8.51 8.40
C GLN A 182 -2.73 -9.17 9.55
N ILE A 183 -3.99 -8.77 9.75
CA ILE A 183 -4.87 -9.38 10.77
C ILE A 183 -5.16 -10.85 10.44
N TYR A 184 -5.33 -11.21 9.16
CA TYR A 184 -5.50 -12.61 8.74
C TYR A 184 -4.30 -13.46 9.10
N ILE A 185 -3.09 -12.97 8.83
CA ILE A 185 -1.86 -13.68 9.16
C ILE A 185 -1.71 -13.83 10.68
N ASP A 186 -1.99 -12.76 11.44
CA ASP A 186 -1.92 -12.82 12.90
C ASP A 186 -2.89 -13.84 13.50
N LYS A 187 -4.09 -14.00 12.91
CA LYS A 187 -5.07 -15.01 13.33
C LYS A 187 -4.66 -16.42 12.94
N LYS A 188 -4.00 -16.62 11.78
CA LYS A 188 -3.63 -17.96 11.28
C LYS A 188 -2.31 -18.46 11.87
N ALA A 189 -1.39 -17.57 12.20
CA ALA A 189 -0.08 -17.93 12.73
C ALA A 189 -0.17 -18.34 14.22
N PRO A 190 0.47 -19.45 14.63
CA PRO A 190 0.57 -19.82 16.03
C PRO A 190 1.36 -18.76 16.83
N LYS A 191 1.08 -18.62 18.13
CA LYS A 191 1.59 -17.51 18.97
C LYS A 191 3.11 -17.27 18.85
N HIS A 192 3.91 -18.32 18.72
CA HIS A 192 5.37 -18.24 18.63
C HIS A 192 5.87 -17.81 17.23
N LEU A 193 5.06 -17.94 16.18
CA LEU A 193 5.40 -17.53 14.80
C LEU A 193 4.74 -16.23 14.36
N LYS A 194 3.86 -15.63 15.16
CA LYS A 194 3.13 -14.39 14.78
C LYS A 194 4.05 -13.28 14.29
N SER A 195 5.11 -12.98 15.04
CA SER A 195 6.09 -11.95 14.67
C SER A 195 6.82 -12.31 13.36
N GLN A 196 7.25 -13.57 13.22
CA GLN A 196 7.91 -14.05 12.01
C GLN A 196 6.99 -13.98 10.79
N ALA A 197 5.70 -14.29 10.96
CA ALA A 197 4.72 -14.29 9.88
C ALA A 197 4.39 -12.87 9.41
N GLN A 198 4.33 -11.90 10.33
CA GLN A 198 4.21 -10.48 10.00
C GLN A 198 5.45 -9.96 9.25
N GLY A 199 6.65 -10.31 9.72
CA GLY A 199 7.89 -9.97 9.01
C GLY A 199 7.94 -10.56 7.60
N PHE A 200 7.54 -11.83 7.46
CA PHE A 200 7.52 -12.51 6.18
C PHE A 200 6.56 -11.87 5.17
N ILE A 201 5.31 -11.57 5.54
CA ILE A 201 4.39 -10.88 4.61
C ILE A 201 4.91 -9.51 4.25
N PHE A 202 5.48 -8.76 5.20
CA PHE A 202 6.01 -7.44 4.92
C PHE A 202 7.16 -7.52 3.91
N LEU A 203 8.09 -8.47 4.09
CA LEU A 203 9.17 -8.74 3.15
C LEU A 203 8.64 -9.13 1.76
N VAL A 204 7.69 -10.06 1.69
CA VAL A 204 7.14 -10.52 0.40
C VAL A 204 6.41 -9.40 -0.31
N THR A 205 5.63 -8.59 0.41
CA THR A 205 4.76 -7.59 -0.22
C THR A 205 5.48 -6.26 -0.42
N PHE A 206 5.93 -5.60 0.64
CA PHE A 206 6.59 -4.29 0.57
C PHE A 206 8.07 -4.38 0.21
N GLY A 207 8.73 -5.53 0.36
CA GLY A 207 10.08 -5.75 -0.14
C GLY A 207 10.08 -6.24 -1.59
N LEU A 208 9.89 -7.55 -1.76
CA LEU A 208 9.98 -8.21 -3.07
C LEU A 208 8.86 -7.79 -4.02
N GLY A 209 7.64 -7.65 -3.51
CA GLY A 209 6.46 -7.30 -4.30
C GLY A 209 6.54 -5.90 -4.89
N LEU A 210 6.92 -4.90 -4.10
CA LEU A 210 7.17 -3.55 -4.61
C LEU A 210 8.36 -3.50 -5.58
N LEU A 211 9.44 -4.22 -5.30
CA LEU A 211 10.59 -4.29 -6.21
C LEU A 211 10.18 -4.87 -7.58
N ALA A 212 9.55 -6.04 -7.59
CA ALA A 212 9.06 -6.68 -8.81
C ALA A 212 7.98 -5.83 -9.50
N GLY A 213 7.08 -5.25 -8.72
CA GLY A 213 6.04 -4.34 -9.19
C GLY A 213 6.62 -3.15 -9.94
N ASN A 214 7.63 -2.49 -9.38
CA ASN A 214 8.28 -1.36 -10.03
C ASN A 214 8.97 -1.75 -11.35
N PHE A 215 9.72 -2.85 -11.38
CA PHE A 215 10.32 -3.32 -12.65
C PHE A 215 9.28 -3.65 -13.72
N LEU A 216 8.16 -4.27 -13.34
CA LEU A 216 7.07 -4.60 -14.26
C LEU A 216 6.34 -3.34 -14.73
N CYS A 217 6.09 -2.38 -13.82
CA CYS A 217 5.45 -1.11 -14.16
C CYS A 217 6.33 -0.27 -15.07
N ALA A 218 7.64 -0.17 -14.81
CA ALA A 218 8.60 0.50 -15.67
C ALA A 218 8.55 -0.07 -17.10
N LYS A 219 8.66 -1.40 -17.25
CA LYS A 219 8.54 -2.05 -18.57
C LYS A 219 7.20 -1.80 -19.24
N LEU A 220 6.11 -1.76 -18.48
CA LEU A 220 4.79 -1.47 -19.02
C LEU A 220 4.70 -0.03 -19.54
N ILE A 221 5.23 0.94 -18.78
CA ILE A 221 5.28 2.35 -19.17
C ILE A 221 6.15 2.53 -20.42
N ASP A 222 7.35 1.93 -20.42
CA ASP A 222 8.27 1.96 -21.57
C ASP A 222 7.63 1.37 -22.84
N TYR A 223 6.84 0.29 -22.69
CA TYR A 223 6.14 -0.32 -23.82
C TYR A 223 5.08 0.59 -24.44
N TYR A 224 4.44 1.45 -23.63
CA TYR A 224 3.46 2.43 -24.07
C TYR A 224 4.05 3.84 -24.26
N HIS A 225 5.37 3.95 -24.34
CA HIS A 225 6.07 5.17 -24.69
C HIS A 225 6.09 5.34 -26.21
N THR A 226 5.72 6.52 -26.68
CA THR A 226 5.72 6.92 -28.09
C THR A 226 6.48 8.23 -28.26
N ASP A 227 6.80 8.62 -29.50
CA ASP A 227 7.47 9.90 -29.79
C ASP A 227 6.68 11.13 -29.29
N ALA A 228 5.37 10.98 -29.05
CA ALA A 228 4.48 12.00 -28.51
C ALA A 228 4.35 11.98 -26.96
N GLY A 229 5.07 11.08 -26.28
CA GLY A 229 5.01 10.86 -24.83
C GLY A 229 4.37 9.52 -24.44
N TYR A 230 3.91 9.40 -23.20
CA TYR A 230 3.36 8.16 -22.63
C TYR A 230 1.85 8.04 -22.84
N ASN A 231 1.38 6.88 -23.29
CA ASN A 231 -0.04 6.57 -23.37
C ASN A 231 -0.58 6.08 -22.02
N TRP A 232 -0.91 7.03 -21.14
CA TRP A 232 -1.43 6.76 -19.80
C TRP A 232 -2.77 6.02 -19.80
N ASP A 233 -3.65 6.27 -20.77
CA ASP A 233 -4.94 5.59 -20.85
C ASP A 233 -4.77 4.09 -21.05
N ALA A 234 -3.86 3.68 -21.93
CA ALA A 234 -3.54 2.27 -22.13
C ALA A 234 -2.90 1.64 -20.88
N ILE A 235 -2.00 2.36 -20.22
CA ILE A 235 -1.37 1.91 -18.97
C ILE A 235 -2.43 1.71 -17.87
N TRP A 236 -3.37 2.65 -17.72
CA TRP A 236 -4.48 2.54 -16.76
C TRP A 236 -5.45 1.43 -17.12
N ALA A 237 -5.74 1.21 -18.40
CA ALA A 237 -6.58 0.10 -18.86
C ALA A 237 -5.97 -1.26 -18.49
N VAL A 238 -4.69 -1.48 -18.80
CA VAL A 238 -3.99 -2.73 -18.46
C VAL A 238 -3.96 -2.94 -16.96
N THR A 239 -3.66 -1.88 -16.19
CA THR A 239 -3.61 -1.95 -14.72
C THR A 239 -5.00 -2.23 -14.12
N THR A 240 -6.07 -1.70 -14.73
CA THR A 240 -7.47 -1.98 -14.35
C THR A 240 -7.83 -3.45 -14.60
N ILE A 241 -7.52 -3.97 -15.79
CA ILE A 241 -7.77 -5.37 -16.14
C ILE A 241 -7.02 -6.29 -15.20
N PHE A 242 -5.74 -6.02 -14.94
CA PHE A 242 -4.94 -6.80 -13.99
C PHE A 242 -5.54 -6.79 -12.59
N SER A 243 -5.98 -5.62 -12.09
CA SER A 243 -6.64 -5.50 -10.79
C SER A 243 -7.97 -6.26 -10.74
N ALA A 244 -8.74 -6.26 -11.83
CA ALA A 244 -10.00 -6.99 -11.94
C ALA A 244 -9.78 -8.51 -11.96
N VAL A 245 -8.77 -8.98 -12.70
CA VAL A 245 -8.35 -10.39 -12.69
C VAL A 245 -7.92 -10.79 -11.27
N LEU A 246 -7.12 -9.97 -10.60
CA LEU A 246 -6.70 -10.21 -9.23
C LEU A 246 -7.89 -10.35 -8.27
N LEU A 247 -8.87 -9.45 -8.35
CA LEU A 247 -10.11 -9.53 -7.58
C LEU A 247 -10.84 -10.85 -7.84
N VAL A 248 -11.02 -11.23 -9.10
CA VAL A 248 -11.71 -12.48 -9.48
C VAL A 248 -10.95 -13.70 -8.95
N LEU A 249 -9.62 -13.75 -9.15
CA LEU A 249 -8.77 -14.81 -8.61
C LEU A 249 -8.88 -14.88 -7.08
N PHE A 250 -8.88 -13.75 -6.39
CA PHE A 250 -9.05 -13.70 -4.95
C PHE A 250 -10.39 -14.27 -4.51
N VAL A 251 -11.50 -13.85 -5.14
CA VAL A 251 -12.84 -14.34 -4.79
C VAL A 251 -12.97 -15.85 -5.00
N ILE A 252 -12.41 -16.38 -6.11
CA ILE A 252 -12.49 -17.81 -6.47
C ILE A 252 -11.59 -18.67 -5.58
N PHE A 253 -10.32 -18.31 -5.46
CA PHE A 253 -9.30 -19.15 -4.83
C PHE A 253 -9.22 -18.97 -3.32
N PHE A 254 -9.48 -17.76 -2.81
CA PHE A 254 -9.48 -17.50 -1.37
C PHE A 254 -10.86 -17.82 -0.77
N ARG A 255 -11.10 -19.10 -0.49
CA ARG A 255 -12.31 -19.59 0.23
C ARG A 255 -11.93 -19.89 1.67
N ASN A 256 -12.14 -18.91 2.54
CA ASN A 256 -11.93 -19.11 3.97
C ASN A 256 -13.18 -19.78 4.57
N LYS A 257 -13.07 -21.04 5.01
CA LYS A 257 -14.13 -21.76 5.74
C LYS A 257 -13.98 -21.67 7.27
N ASP A 258 -12.87 -21.14 7.78
CA ASP A 258 -12.44 -21.36 9.18
C ASP A 258 -12.20 -20.08 9.99
N VAL A 259 -12.57 -18.88 9.49
CA VAL A 259 -12.25 -17.60 10.18
C VAL A 259 -13.40 -16.58 10.11
N ASP A 260 -14.58 -16.99 9.64
CA ASP A 260 -15.81 -16.20 9.77
C ASP A 260 -16.52 -16.54 11.08
#